data_AF-A0A9P6RS29-F1
#
_entry.id   AF-A0A9P6RS29-F1
#
_cell.length_a   1.000
_cell.length_b   1.000
_cell.length_c   1.000
_cell.angle_alpha   90.00
_cell.angle_beta   90.00
_cell.angle_gamma   90.00
#
_symmetry.space_group_name_H-M   'P 1'
#
loop_
_entity.id
_entity.type
_entity.pdbx_description
1 polymer ?
#
loop_
_entity_poly.entity_id
_entity_poly.type
_entity_poly.pdbx_seq_one_letter_code
_entity_poly.pdbx_strand_id
1 'polypeptide(L)'
;MASSFQFQALADSTNALLAGKLVTAVALGIYAGNALTYSAVIMPSLRKFSSSSSLAVWTETFNTAKSIQLSALAISTLGSAALYYETKNTSYLISALLMAGSIPYTFATLLPINKKLLAIRDGNRLNGQRDSLKDNKSDDSVVDDLMRRWSFFHLGRTLVGFVSLSAAIYGIISDSGVNFILSK
;
A
#
# COMPACT_ATOMS: atom_id res chain seq x y z
N MET A 1 -13.21 2.61 37.99
CA MET A 1 -13.60 1.19 38.15
C MET A 1 -14.20 0.61 36.86
N ALA A 2 -15.12 1.31 36.17
CA ALA A 2 -15.62 0.87 34.85
C ALA A 2 -14.55 0.89 33.73
N SER A 3 -13.69 1.91 33.69
CA SER A 3 -12.63 2.04 32.69
C SER A 3 -11.55 0.96 32.81
N SER A 4 -11.17 0.58 34.03
CA SER A 4 -10.21 -0.50 34.30
C SER A 4 -10.77 -1.87 33.90
N PHE A 5 -12.07 -2.09 34.07
CA PHE A 5 -12.74 -3.32 33.67
C PHE A 5 -12.86 -3.45 32.14
N GLN A 6 -13.19 -2.34 31.44
CA GLN A 6 -13.22 -2.30 29.98
C GLN A 6 -11.83 -2.53 29.35
N PHE A 7 -10.78 -1.96 29.94
CA PHE A 7 -9.40 -2.21 29.51
C PHE A 7 -8.97 -3.67 29.73
N GLN A 8 -9.34 -4.26 30.87
CA GLN A 8 -9.06 -5.68 31.15
C GLN A 8 -9.83 -6.62 30.22
N ALA A 9 -11.09 -6.30 29.88
CA ALA A 9 -11.86 -7.05 28.90
C ALA A 9 -11.27 -6.94 27.48
N LEU A 10 -10.79 -5.75 27.07
CA LEU A 10 -10.07 -5.57 25.80
C LEU A 10 -8.71 -6.28 25.78
N ALA A 11 -8.04 -6.34 26.92
CA ALA A 11 -6.73 -6.98 27.09
C ALA A 11 -6.82 -8.50 27.32
N ASP A 12 -8.02 -9.08 27.32
CA ASP A 12 -8.15 -10.53 27.24
C ASP A 12 -7.52 -11.02 25.93
N SER A 13 -6.69 -12.05 26.04
CA SER A 13 -5.94 -12.68 24.94
C SER A 13 -6.78 -12.93 23.69
N THR A 14 -8.06 -13.31 23.85
CA THR A 14 -8.99 -13.56 22.75
C THR A 14 -9.40 -12.27 22.03
N ASN A 15 -9.71 -11.20 22.76
CA ASN A 15 -10.12 -9.92 22.20
C ASN A 15 -8.95 -9.18 21.55
N ALA A 16 -7.76 -9.25 22.17
CA ALA A 16 -6.53 -8.73 21.60
C ALA A 16 -6.17 -9.42 20.27
N LEU A 17 -6.31 -10.75 20.21
CA LEU A 17 -6.10 -11.52 18.98
C LEU A 17 -7.11 -11.13 17.88
N LEU A 18 -8.39 -11.01 18.23
CA LEU A 18 -9.43 -10.58 17.28
C LEU A 18 -9.16 -9.17 16.75
N ALA A 19 -8.82 -8.23 17.63
CA ALA A 19 -8.45 -6.88 17.24
C ALA A 19 -7.22 -6.88 16.31
N GLY A 20 -6.20 -7.68 16.63
CA GLY A 20 -5.01 -7.84 15.79
C GLY A 20 -5.33 -8.37 14.38
N LYS A 21 -6.23 -9.37 14.28
CA LYS A 21 -6.73 -9.90 13.00
C LYS A 21 -7.44 -8.82 12.18
N LEU A 22 -8.35 -8.08 12.79
CA LEU A 22 -9.11 -7.01 12.12
C LEU A 22 -8.21 -5.88 11.64
N VAL A 23 -7.33 -5.36 12.50
CA VAL A 23 -6.40 -4.27 12.16
C VAL A 23 -5.47 -4.70 11.03
N THR A 24 -4.95 -5.93 11.09
CA THR A 24 -4.06 -6.46 10.05
C THR A 24 -4.80 -6.61 8.71
N ALA A 25 -6.01 -7.18 8.71
CA ALA A 25 -6.81 -7.34 7.49
C ALA A 25 -7.19 -6.01 6.86
N VAL A 26 -7.60 -5.02 7.66
CA VAL A 26 -7.91 -3.65 7.18
C VAL A 26 -6.67 -3.00 6.58
N ALA A 27 -5.51 -3.09 7.24
CA ALA A 27 -4.26 -2.53 6.72
C ALA A 27 -3.85 -3.17 5.39
N LEU A 28 -3.97 -4.50 5.27
CA LEU A 28 -3.73 -5.23 4.02
C LEU A 28 -4.69 -4.79 2.92
N GLY A 29 -5.98 -4.62 3.25
CA GLY A 29 -7.00 -4.10 2.34
C GLY A 29 -6.69 -2.70 1.84
N ILE A 30 -6.29 -1.78 2.73
CA ILE A 30 -5.86 -0.43 2.35
C ILE A 30 -4.64 -0.48 1.43
N TYR A 31 -3.64 -1.29 1.76
CA TYR A 31 -2.42 -1.44 0.94
C TYR A 31 -2.74 -1.95 -0.48
N ALA A 32 -3.54 -3.02 -0.58
CA ALA A 32 -3.92 -3.65 -1.84
C ALA A 32 -4.85 -2.74 -2.66
N GLY A 33 -5.86 -2.15 -2.02
CA GLY A 33 -6.82 -1.25 -2.65
C GLY A 33 -6.15 0.02 -3.19
N ASN A 34 -5.24 0.63 -2.43
CA ASN A 34 -4.54 1.82 -2.91
C ASN A 34 -3.65 1.51 -4.13
N ALA A 35 -2.94 0.36 -4.12
CA ALA A 35 -2.15 -0.07 -5.27
C ALA A 35 -3.02 -0.35 -6.52
N LEU A 36 -4.19 -0.96 -6.31
CA LEU A 36 -5.17 -1.21 -7.38
C LEU A 36 -5.69 0.11 -7.98
N THR A 37 -6.09 1.08 -7.15
CA THR A 37 -6.62 2.37 -7.60
C THR A 37 -5.63 3.10 -8.51
N TYR A 38 -4.34 3.02 -8.22
CA TYR A 38 -3.32 3.55 -9.12
C TYR A 38 -3.34 2.91 -10.50
N SER A 39 -3.38 1.58 -10.55
CA SER A 39 -3.30 0.83 -11.81
C SER A 39 -4.60 0.89 -12.62
N ALA A 40 -5.74 0.86 -11.96
CA ALA A 40 -7.06 0.75 -12.58
C ALA A 40 -7.71 2.10 -12.90
N VAL A 41 -7.45 3.15 -12.11
CA VAL A 41 -8.18 4.42 -12.20
C VAL A 41 -7.23 5.58 -12.49
N ILE A 42 -6.23 5.79 -11.63
CA ILE A 42 -5.41 7.00 -11.68
C ILE A 42 -4.53 6.99 -12.93
N MET A 43 -3.71 5.95 -13.13
CA MET A 43 -2.78 5.89 -14.26
C MET A 43 -3.49 5.95 -15.63
N PRO A 44 -4.58 5.21 -15.89
CA PRO A 44 -5.33 5.35 -17.14
C PRO A 44 -5.92 6.75 -17.35
N SER A 45 -6.34 7.42 -16.29
CA SER A 45 -6.87 8.79 -16.36
C SER A 45 -5.76 9.80 -16.68
N LEU A 46 -4.60 9.66 -16.05
CA LEU A 46 -3.47 10.55 -16.28
C LEU A 46 -2.92 10.48 -17.70
N ARG A 47 -3.02 9.35 -18.39
CA ARG A 47 -2.57 9.22 -19.79
C ARG A 47 -3.41 10.04 -20.78
N LYS A 48 -4.53 10.63 -20.36
CA LYS A 48 -5.39 11.46 -21.21
C LYS A 48 -4.97 12.93 -21.26
N PHE A 49 -4.06 13.35 -20.37
CA PHE A 49 -3.56 14.72 -20.32
C PHE A 49 -2.16 14.83 -20.94
N SER A 50 -1.69 16.06 -21.17
CA SER A 50 -0.30 16.31 -21.52
C SER A 50 0.64 15.86 -20.40
N SER A 51 1.85 15.43 -20.76
CA SER A 51 2.82 14.88 -19.80
C SER A 51 3.10 15.84 -18.64
N SER A 52 3.19 17.15 -18.88
CA SER A 52 3.35 18.15 -17.81
C SER A 52 2.17 18.15 -16.81
N SER A 53 0.93 18.12 -17.32
CA SER A 53 -0.27 18.08 -16.46
C SER A 53 -0.37 16.75 -15.71
N SER A 54 -0.11 15.63 -16.38
CA SER A 54 -0.11 14.30 -15.78
C SER A 54 0.93 14.18 -14.67
N LEU A 55 2.14 14.72 -14.88
CA LEU A 55 3.21 14.73 -13.89
C LEU A 55 2.87 15.60 -12.68
N ALA A 56 2.21 16.74 -12.89
CA ALA A 56 1.76 17.60 -11.80
C ALA A 56 0.74 16.88 -10.91
N VAL A 57 -0.31 16.28 -11.50
CA VAL A 57 -1.33 15.54 -10.75
C VAL A 57 -0.74 14.29 -10.09
N TRP A 58 0.14 13.56 -10.79
CA TRP A 58 0.84 12.42 -10.21
C TRP A 58 1.65 12.82 -8.98
N THR A 59 2.39 13.94 -9.03
CA THR A 59 3.24 14.40 -7.93
C THR A 59 2.44 14.67 -6.66
N GLU A 60 1.33 15.38 -6.78
CA GLU A 60 0.45 15.66 -5.64
C GLU A 60 -0.16 14.37 -5.09
N THR A 61 -0.71 13.54 -5.98
CA THR A 61 -1.31 12.24 -5.58
C THR A 61 -0.28 11.33 -4.89
N PHE A 62 0.93 11.25 -5.43
CA PHE A 62 2.05 10.48 -4.87
C PHE A 62 2.42 10.96 -3.47
N ASN A 63 2.54 12.28 -3.28
CA ASN A 63 2.95 12.85 -1.99
C ASN A 63 1.94 12.61 -0.88
N THR A 64 0.65 12.60 -1.19
CA THR A 64 -0.39 12.28 -0.21
C THR A 64 -0.47 10.77 0.04
N ALA A 65 -0.46 9.96 -1.03
CA ALA A 65 -0.67 8.52 -0.90
C ALA A 65 0.53 7.78 -0.29
N LYS A 66 1.77 8.29 -0.42
CA LYS A 66 2.97 7.59 0.08
C LYS A 66 2.90 7.31 1.58
N SER A 67 2.35 8.24 2.37
CA SER A 67 2.23 8.10 3.82
C SER A 67 1.24 6.99 4.17
N ILE A 68 0.07 6.97 3.50
CA ILE A 68 -0.95 5.92 3.68
C ILE A 68 -0.37 4.55 3.30
N GLN A 69 0.33 4.46 2.16
CA GLN A 69 0.93 3.20 1.71
C GLN A 69 2.00 2.69 2.68
N LEU A 70 2.84 3.57 3.22
CA LEU A 70 3.91 3.21 4.16
C LEU A 70 3.33 2.75 5.50
N SER A 71 2.35 3.46 6.03
CA SER A 71 1.66 3.06 7.27
C SER A 71 0.93 1.73 7.11
N ALA A 72 0.20 1.54 6.02
CA ALA A 72 -0.48 0.28 5.71
C ALA A 72 0.51 -0.87 5.58
N LEU A 73 1.66 -0.65 4.92
CA LEU A 73 2.74 -1.63 4.80
C LEU A 73 3.31 -2.04 6.16
N ALA A 74 3.62 -1.06 7.02
CA ALA A 74 4.18 -1.31 8.34
C ALA A 74 3.21 -2.11 9.22
N ILE A 75 1.95 -1.66 9.31
CA ILE A 75 0.91 -2.33 10.10
C ILE A 75 0.65 -3.74 9.58
N SER A 76 0.55 -3.92 8.26
CA SER A 76 0.33 -5.25 7.66
C SER A 76 1.48 -6.21 7.94
N THR A 77 2.73 -5.73 7.85
CA THR A 77 3.92 -6.55 8.06
C THR A 77 4.05 -6.98 9.52
N LEU A 78 3.98 -6.00 10.43
CA LEU A 78 4.12 -6.25 11.87
C LEU A 78 2.92 -7.03 12.42
N GLY A 79 1.70 -6.68 11.99
CA GLY A 79 0.48 -7.36 12.37
C GLY A 79 0.47 -8.82 11.92
N SER A 80 0.84 -9.10 10.66
CA SER A 80 0.95 -10.49 10.18
C SER A 80 2.05 -11.27 10.90
N ALA A 81 3.20 -10.65 11.19
CA ALA A 81 4.27 -11.29 11.95
C ALA A 81 3.85 -11.62 13.39
N ALA A 82 3.15 -10.71 14.06
CA ALA A 82 2.60 -10.92 15.40
C ALA A 82 1.54 -12.04 15.39
N LEU A 83 0.63 -12.04 14.42
CA LEU A 83 -0.37 -13.10 14.28
C LEU A 83 0.27 -14.47 14.04
N TYR A 84 1.34 -14.56 13.25
CA TYR A 84 2.11 -15.80 13.12
C TYR A 84 2.75 -16.22 14.44
N TYR A 85 3.33 -15.28 15.18
CA TYR A 85 3.96 -15.59 16.46
C TYR A 85 2.96 -16.17 17.46
N GLU A 86 1.75 -15.62 17.55
CA GLU A 86 0.69 -16.06 18.47
C GLU A 86 0.01 -17.37 18.02
N THR A 87 -0.38 -17.47 16.75
CA THR A 87 -1.22 -18.58 16.26
C THR A 87 -0.42 -19.74 15.67
N LYS A 88 0.85 -19.51 15.34
CA LYS A 88 1.71 -20.40 14.52
C LYS A 88 1.11 -20.77 13.15
N ASN A 89 0.07 -20.06 12.69
CA ASN A 89 -0.55 -20.29 11.39
C ASN A 89 0.34 -19.72 10.27
N THR A 90 0.84 -20.62 9.42
CA THR A 90 1.78 -20.30 8.32
C THR A 90 1.22 -19.29 7.31
N SER A 91 -0.11 -19.14 7.24
CA SER A 91 -0.75 -18.17 6.35
C SER A 91 -0.39 -16.73 6.70
N TYR A 92 -0.26 -16.41 8.00
CA TYR A 92 0.21 -15.10 8.45
C TYR A 92 1.70 -14.90 8.19
N LEU A 93 2.51 -15.96 8.25
CA LEU A 93 3.92 -15.89 7.89
C LEU A 93 4.08 -15.54 6.40
N ILE A 94 3.32 -16.17 5.53
CA ILE A 94 3.31 -15.87 4.09
C ILE A 94 2.95 -14.39 3.87
N SER A 95 1.86 -13.92 4.50
CA SER A 95 1.47 -12.50 4.43
C SER A 95 2.59 -11.56 4.91
N ALA A 96 3.21 -11.86 6.06
CA ALA A 96 4.29 -11.05 6.61
C ALA A 96 5.50 -10.96 5.66
N LEU A 97 5.92 -12.09 5.09
CA LEU A 97 7.05 -12.16 4.16
C LEU A 97 6.77 -11.42 2.85
N LEU A 98 5.57 -11.57 2.29
CA LEU A 98 5.16 -10.86 1.07
C LEU A 98 5.11 -9.34 1.28
N MET A 99 4.55 -8.90 2.42
CA MET A 99 4.52 -7.49 2.78
C MET A 99 5.92 -6.95 3.04
N ALA A 100 6.75 -7.63 3.84
CA ALA A 100 8.14 -7.25 4.05
C ALA A 100 8.93 -7.19 2.72
N GLY A 101 8.72 -8.17 1.84
CA GLY A 101 9.34 -8.23 0.51
C GLY A 101 8.93 -7.08 -0.42
N SER A 102 7.79 -6.43 -0.17
CA SER A 102 7.42 -5.21 -0.90
C SER A 102 8.39 -4.04 -0.66
N ILE A 103 9.14 -4.05 0.46
CA ILE A 103 10.13 -3.01 0.78
C ILE A 103 11.30 -3.05 -0.22
N PRO A 104 12.10 -4.13 -0.31
CA PRO A 104 13.20 -4.18 -1.28
C PRO A 104 12.69 -4.07 -2.72
N TYR A 105 11.51 -4.59 -3.04
CA TYR A 105 10.87 -4.38 -4.34
C TYR A 105 10.65 -2.89 -4.65
N THR A 106 10.12 -2.13 -3.69
CA THR A 106 9.87 -0.69 -3.86
C THR A 106 11.18 0.09 -4.05
N PHE A 107 12.21 -0.23 -3.26
CA PHE A 107 13.52 0.39 -3.39
C PHE A 107 14.18 0.12 -4.74
N ALA A 108 14.07 -1.11 -5.25
CA ALA A 108 14.69 -1.52 -6.51
C ALA A 108 13.95 -0.96 -7.74
N THR A 109 12.61 -0.90 -7.71
CA THR A 109 11.80 -0.63 -8.91
C THR A 109 11.19 0.78 -8.94
N LEU A 110 10.48 1.17 -7.90
CA LEU A 110 9.68 2.41 -7.87
C LEU A 110 10.50 3.61 -7.42
N LEU A 111 11.39 3.47 -6.44
CA LEU A 111 12.16 4.60 -5.92
C LEU A 111 13.00 5.31 -6.99
N PRO A 112 13.71 4.61 -7.90
CA PRO A 112 14.46 5.28 -8.97
C PRO A 112 13.55 6.07 -9.91
N ILE A 113 12.36 5.53 -10.22
CA ILE A 113 11.37 6.18 -11.09
C ILE A 113 10.79 7.42 -10.40
N ASN A 114 10.41 7.29 -9.12
CA ASN A 114 9.89 8.40 -8.32
C ASN A 114 10.88 9.57 -8.29
N LYS A 115 12.16 9.28 -8.03
CA LYS A 115 13.21 10.31 -8.00
C LYS A 115 13.33 11.04 -9.34
N LYS A 116 13.29 10.30 -10.46
CA LYS A 116 13.36 10.89 -11.81
C LYS A 116 12.15 11.77 -12.12
N LEU A 117 10.93 11.27 -11.88
CA LEU A 117 9.69 12.03 -12.10
C LEU A 117 9.66 13.30 -11.25
N LEU A 118 10.04 13.21 -9.97
CA LEU A 118 10.11 14.38 -9.07
C LEU A 118 11.19 15.38 -9.52
N ALA A 119 12.35 14.92 -9.99
CA ALA A 119 13.40 15.79 -10.50
C ALA A 119 12.94 16.57 -11.75
N ILE A 120 12.25 15.91 -12.69
CA ILE A 120 11.64 16.57 -13.86
C ILE A 120 10.60 17.61 -13.39
N ARG A 121 9.73 17.24 -12.42
CA ARG A 121 8.73 18.17 -11.88
C ARG A 121 9.35 19.39 -11.22
N ASP A 122 10.44 19.21 -10.48
CA ASP A 122 11.14 20.31 -9.79
C ASP A 122 11.90 21.22 -10.75
N GLY A 123 12.29 20.71 -11.93
CA GLY A 123 12.86 21.49 -13.04
C GLY A 123 11.83 22.31 -13.83
N ASN A 124 10.55 21.91 -13.81
CA ASN A 124 9.45 22.65 -14.44
C ASN A 124 9.06 23.88 -13.61
N ARG A 125 9.91 24.90 -13.63
CA ARG A 125 9.69 26.19 -12.97
C ARG A 125 9.57 27.34 -13.97
N LEU A 126 8.70 28.29 -13.63
CA LEU A 126 8.55 29.60 -14.24
C LEU A 126 8.65 30.65 -13.12
N ASN A 127 9.56 31.62 -13.24
CA ASN A 127 9.79 32.65 -12.22
C ASN A 127 10.06 32.08 -10.80
N GLY A 128 10.75 30.94 -10.71
CA GLY A 128 11.05 30.27 -9.43
C GLY A 128 9.91 29.44 -8.83
N GLN A 129 8.69 29.57 -9.36
CA GLN A 129 7.51 28.78 -8.96
C GLN A 129 7.34 27.55 -9.84
N ARG A 130 6.77 26.47 -9.29
CA ARG A 130 6.42 25.28 -10.09
C ARG A 130 5.33 25.64 -11.08
N ASP A 131 5.58 25.44 -12.37
CA ASP A 131 4.62 25.70 -13.44
C ASP A 131 4.04 24.37 -13.93
N SER A 132 2.74 24.16 -13.78
CA SER A 132 2.03 22.98 -14.29
C SER A 132 1.76 23.03 -15.80
N LEU A 133 1.88 24.21 -16.40
CA LEU A 133 1.59 24.48 -17.81
C LEU A 133 2.85 24.65 -18.66
N LYS A 134 4.04 24.68 -18.06
CA LYS A 134 5.31 24.70 -18.79
C LYS A 134 5.48 23.41 -19.58
N ASP A 135 5.14 23.49 -20.87
CA ASP A 135 5.27 22.42 -21.84
C ASP A 135 6.75 22.24 -22.22
N ASN A 136 7.44 21.33 -21.50
CA ASN A 136 8.80 20.91 -21.84
C ASN A 136 8.71 19.70 -22.78
N LYS A 137 8.34 19.95 -24.04
CA LYS A 137 8.17 18.91 -25.07
C LYS A 137 9.37 17.96 -25.22
N SER A 138 10.58 18.39 -24.85
CA SER A 138 11.78 17.53 -24.84
C SER A 138 11.65 16.34 -23.91
N ASP A 139 10.88 16.47 -22.83
CA ASP A 139 10.82 15.51 -21.73
C ASP A 139 9.55 14.65 -21.79
N ASP A 140 8.59 14.98 -22.67
CA ASP A 140 7.29 14.33 -22.74
C ASP A 140 7.37 12.81 -22.93
N SER A 141 8.26 12.36 -23.83
CA SER A 141 8.49 10.94 -24.10
C SER A 141 9.10 10.21 -22.90
N VAL A 142 9.97 10.90 -22.15
CA VAL A 142 10.63 10.37 -20.95
C VAL A 142 9.61 10.26 -19.81
N VAL A 143 8.78 11.27 -19.62
CA VAL A 143 7.71 11.26 -18.62
C VAL A 143 6.71 10.14 -18.91
N ASP A 144 6.26 9.98 -20.17
CA ASP A 144 5.34 8.90 -20.53
C ASP A 144 5.94 7.50 -20.28
N ASP A 145 7.20 7.26 -20.68
CA ASP A 145 7.88 5.98 -20.39
C ASP A 145 7.96 5.72 -18.88
N LEU A 146 8.41 6.71 -18.10
CA LEU A 146 8.53 6.57 -16.65
C LEU A 146 7.17 6.31 -16.00
N MET A 147 6.10 7.01 -16.40
CA MET A 147 4.75 6.79 -15.86
C MET A 147 4.19 5.40 -16.26
N ARG A 148 4.48 4.91 -17.46
CA ARG A 148 4.12 3.53 -17.88
C ARG A 148 4.82 2.49 -17.03
N ARG A 149 6.13 2.62 -16.84
CA ARG A 149 6.92 1.72 -15.99
C ARG A 149 6.47 1.77 -14.54
N TRP A 150 6.21 2.98 -14.03
CA TRP A 150 5.65 3.19 -12.70
C TRP A 150 4.33 2.43 -12.51
N SER A 151 3.41 2.57 -13.47
CA SER A 151 2.12 1.86 -13.48
C SER A 151 2.31 0.34 -13.50
N PHE A 152 3.25 -0.17 -14.30
CA PHE A 152 3.54 -1.60 -14.38
C PHE A 152 4.07 -2.14 -13.05
N PHE A 153 5.03 -1.47 -12.42
CA PHE A 153 5.56 -1.92 -11.13
C PHE A 153 4.52 -1.78 -10.00
N HIS A 154 3.57 -0.84 -10.10
CA HIS A 154 2.45 -0.76 -9.16
C HIS A 154 1.45 -1.91 -9.29
N LEU A 155 1.28 -2.47 -10.49
CA LEU A 155 0.49 -3.69 -10.67
C LEU A 155 1.10 -4.86 -9.88
N GLY A 156 2.43 -4.99 -9.88
CA GLY A 156 3.14 -5.97 -9.04
C GLY A 156 2.81 -5.82 -7.55
N ARG A 157 2.75 -4.59 -7.03
CA ARG A 157 2.34 -4.32 -5.63
C ARG A 157 0.87 -4.66 -5.37
N THR A 158 0.02 -4.49 -6.38
CA THR A 158 -1.40 -4.87 -6.31
C THR A 158 -1.53 -6.37 -6.12
N LEU A 159 -0.84 -7.15 -6.94
CA LEU A 159 -0.82 -8.62 -6.82
C LEU A 159 -0.29 -9.07 -5.46
N VAL A 160 0.85 -8.54 -5.02
CA VAL A 160 1.40 -8.85 -3.70
C VAL A 160 0.42 -8.51 -2.59
N GLY A 161 -0.20 -7.32 -2.63
CA GLY A 161 -1.19 -6.89 -1.64
C GLY A 161 -2.39 -7.82 -1.55
N PHE A 162 -2.98 -8.21 -2.70
CA PHE A 162 -4.12 -9.12 -2.73
C PHE A 162 -3.75 -10.54 -2.29
N VAL A 163 -2.60 -11.08 -2.70
CA VAL A 163 -2.15 -12.40 -2.26
C VAL A 163 -1.90 -12.41 -0.75
N SER A 164 -1.27 -11.37 -0.19
CA SER A 164 -1.10 -11.22 1.25
C SER A 164 -2.45 -11.12 1.98
N LEU A 165 -3.38 -10.32 1.47
CA LEU A 165 -4.72 -10.20 2.03
C LEU A 165 -5.47 -11.52 2.01
N SER A 166 -5.45 -12.25 0.90
CA SER A 166 -6.08 -13.57 0.79
C SER A 166 -5.46 -14.58 1.76
N ALA A 167 -4.13 -14.60 1.89
CA ALA A 167 -3.44 -15.45 2.85
C ALA A 167 -3.85 -15.11 4.30
N ALA A 168 -3.92 -13.83 4.66
CA ALA A 168 -4.34 -13.41 5.98
C ALA A 168 -5.82 -13.75 6.27
N ILE A 169 -6.72 -13.53 5.30
CA ILE A 169 -8.14 -13.91 5.43
C ILE A 169 -8.28 -15.43 5.62
N TYR A 170 -7.54 -16.22 4.84
CA TYR A 170 -7.52 -17.67 5.02
C TYR A 170 -7.00 -18.06 6.42
N GLY A 171 -5.95 -17.40 6.91
CA GLY A 171 -5.49 -17.54 8.30
C GLY A 171 -6.60 -17.26 9.32
N ILE A 172 -7.34 -16.18 9.12
CA ILE A 172 -8.44 -15.78 10.02
C ILE A 172 -9.54 -16.84 10.06
N ILE A 173 -9.93 -17.38 8.91
CA ILE A 173 -11.00 -18.37 8.79
C ILE A 173 -10.55 -19.75 9.28
N SER A 174 -9.29 -20.13 9.03
CA SER A 174 -8.74 -21.44 9.39
C SER A 174 -8.40 -21.58 10.88
N ASP A 175 -8.19 -20.48 11.59
CA ASP A 175 -7.93 -20.52 13.03
C ASP A 175 -9.16 -21.01 13.81
N SER A 176 -8.92 -21.93 14.74
CA SER A 176 -9.93 -22.63 15.55
C SER A 176 -10.88 -21.73 16.35
N GLY A 177 -10.47 -20.50 16.69
CA GLY A 177 -11.32 -19.52 17.37
C GLY A 177 -12.51 -18.98 16.54
N VAL A 178 -12.42 -19.01 15.21
CA VAL A 178 -13.51 -18.56 14.32
C VAL A 178 -14.42 -19.73 13.92
N ASN A 179 -13.86 -20.92 13.73
CA ASN A 179 -14.65 -22.13 13.48
C ASN A 179 -15.66 -22.41 14.61
N PHE A 180 -15.32 -22.13 15.87
CA PHE A 180 -16.27 -22.25 16.99
C PHE A 180 -17.47 -21.27 16.91
N ILE A 181 -17.31 -20.10 16.29
CA ILE A 181 -18.38 -19.10 16.13
C ILE A 181 -19.29 -19.47 14.95
N LEU A 182 -18.72 -20.02 13.88
CA LEU A 182 -19.44 -20.37 12.65
C LEU A 182 -20.02 -21.80 12.66
N SER A 183 -19.61 -22.66 13.60
CA SER A 183 -20.13 -24.03 13.74
C SER A 183 -21.35 -24.13 14.67
N LYS A 184 -22.10 -23.05 14.86
CA LYS A 184 -23.38 -23.07 15.58
C LYS A 184 -24.55 -22.94 14.61
#